data_AF-A0A6P9B6A8-F1
#
_entry.id   AF-A0A6P9B6A8-F1
#
_cell.length_a   1.000
_cell.length_b   1.000
_cell.length_c   1.000
_cell.angle_alpha   90.00
_cell.angle_beta   90.00
_cell.angle_gamma   90.00
#
_symmetry.space_group_name_H-M   'P 1'
#
loop_
_entity.id
_entity.type
_entity.pdbx_description
1 polymer ?
#
loop_
_entity_poly.entity_id
_entity_poly.type
_entity_poly.pdbx_seq_one_letter_code
_entity_poly.pdbx_strand_id
1 'polypeptide(L)'
;MENPCLTFVISSILESDEFLIIDIIHEVAHSWFGNAVTNATWEEMWLSEGLATYAQRRITTETYGAAFTCLETAFRLDALHRQMKLLGEDNPVSKLQVKLEPGVNPSNLMNLFTYEKGFCFVYYLSQLCGDPTHFDAFLRTYIEKYKFTSVVAQDLLDSFLAFFPDLKEQCIDCKTGLEFDRWLNATGPPLVEPDLSQGSSLTQPVETLFHLWTTEPLDAGAAANSVNIAEWQTFQTVLFLDRLLDGSPLPHEVITKLSECYSAQLENMNAEIRIRWLQIIVRNDYYPDVHKVRRFLENQMSRMYTIPLYEDLCTGTLKSFALEVFLQTQAHLHPNLRKTIHQILTQGLNQPLLATDTAAVVGDPPGAELEDRGGAAHGAVSLRDVNVSA
;
A
#
# COMPACT_ATOMS: atom_id res chain seq x y z
N MET A 1 0.33 11.69 -8.10
CA MET A 1 -0.44 12.92 -7.83
C MET A 1 -1.05 13.42 -9.12
N GLU A 2 -2.37 13.49 -9.09
CA GLU A 2 -3.31 13.57 -10.19
C GLU A 2 -3.58 15.01 -10.61
N ASN A 3 -2.59 15.89 -10.51
CA ASN A 3 -2.74 17.31 -10.83
C ASN A 3 -3.35 17.46 -12.25
N PRO A 4 -4.50 18.12 -12.41
CA PRO A 4 -5.17 18.21 -13.69
C PRO A 4 -4.24 18.74 -14.80
N CYS A 5 -4.21 18.04 -15.92
CA CYS A 5 -3.36 18.32 -17.09
C CYS A 5 -1.84 18.10 -16.89
N LEU A 6 -1.36 17.78 -15.69
CA LEU A 6 0.07 17.61 -15.41
C LEU A 6 0.31 16.64 -14.23
N THR A 7 0.07 15.36 -14.45
CA THR A 7 0.35 14.30 -13.45
C THR A 7 1.80 14.33 -13.00
N PHE A 8 2.02 14.35 -11.68
CA PHE A 8 3.34 14.21 -11.09
C PHE A 8 3.56 12.75 -10.71
N VAL A 9 4.64 12.18 -11.24
CA VAL A 9 5.08 10.80 -10.99
C VAL A 9 6.43 10.77 -10.31
N ILE A 10 6.67 9.74 -9.51
CA ILE A 10 7.97 9.50 -8.88
C ILE A 10 9.00 9.07 -9.92
N SER A 11 10.25 9.54 -9.80
CA SER A 11 11.30 9.20 -10.78
C SER A 11 11.68 7.72 -10.78
N SER A 12 11.44 7.00 -9.68
CA SER A 12 11.70 5.56 -9.57
C SER A 12 10.84 4.73 -10.52
N ILE A 13 9.78 5.31 -11.11
CA ILE A 13 9.02 4.67 -12.19
C ILE A 13 9.90 4.30 -13.39
N LEU A 14 11.01 5.03 -13.60
CA LEU A 14 11.98 4.73 -14.65
C LEU A 14 12.83 3.48 -14.37
N GLU A 15 12.74 2.92 -13.16
CA GLU A 15 13.49 1.72 -12.74
C GLU A 15 12.64 0.44 -12.84
N SER A 16 11.36 0.52 -13.23
CA SER A 16 10.48 -0.65 -13.36
C SER A 16 9.56 -0.53 -14.58
N ASP A 17 9.61 -1.54 -15.45
CA ASP A 17 8.82 -1.58 -16.68
C ASP A 17 7.33 -1.89 -16.46
N GLU A 18 6.92 -2.34 -15.27
CA GLU A 18 5.54 -2.82 -15.02
C GLU A 18 5.00 -2.40 -13.65
N PHE A 19 5.80 -2.47 -12.58
CA PHE A 19 5.31 -2.35 -11.20
C PHE A 19 4.80 -0.95 -10.85
N LEU A 20 5.40 0.09 -11.43
CA LEU A 20 5.05 1.48 -11.15
C LEU A 20 4.20 2.10 -12.26
N ILE A 21 3.99 1.41 -13.39
CA ILE A 21 3.11 1.89 -14.46
C ILE A 21 1.64 1.88 -14.02
N ILE A 22 1.24 0.94 -13.17
CA ILE A 22 -0.12 0.91 -12.59
C ILE A 22 -0.46 2.20 -11.85
N ASP A 23 0.53 2.88 -11.26
CA ASP A 23 0.33 4.16 -10.59
C ASP A 23 -0.07 5.22 -11.62
N ILE A 24 0.55 5.25 -12.82
CA ILE A 24 0.11 6.16 -13.90
C ILE A 24 -1.35 5.91 -14.27
N ILE A 25 -1.77 4.64 -14.32
CA ILE A 25 -3.16 4.29 -14.63
C ILE A 25 -4.10 4.80 -13.52
N HIS A 26 -3.70 4.70 -12.24
CA HIS A 26 -4.42 5.28 -11.11
C HIS A 26 -4.57 6.81 -11.25
N GLU A 27 -3.48 7.50 -11.56
CA GLU A 27 -3.50 8.95 -11.78
C GLU A 27 -4.37 9.36 -12.98
N VAL A 28 -4.45 8.52 -14.02
CA VAL A 28 -5.36 8.73 -15.15
C VAL A 28 -6.81 8.54 -14.72
N ALA A 29 -7.11 7.50 -13.92
CA ALA A 29 -8.45 7.24 -13.39
C ALA A 29 -8.97 8.41 -12.54
N HIS A 30 -8.08 9.10 -11.83
CA HIS A 30 -8.42 10.31 -11.07
C HIS A 30 -8.98 11.46 -11.93
N SER A 31 -8.76 11.45 -13.25
CA SER A 31 -9.40 12.40 -14.17
C SER A 31 -10.92 12.38 -14.06
N TRP A 32 -11.51 11.24 -13.67
CA TRP A 32 -12.94 11.11 -13.36
C TRP A 32 -13.21 11.12 -11.86
N PHE A 33 -12.49 10.30 -11.10
CA PHE A 33 -12.76 10.07 -9.67
C PHE A 33 -11.76 10.84 -8.79
N GLY A 34 -12.17 11.98 -8.26
CA GLY A 34 -11.27 12.96 -7.63
C GLY A 34 -11.34 14.30 -8.34
N ASN A 35 -10.88 14.36 -9.60
CA ASN A 35 -10.82 15.63 -10.35
C ASN A 35 -12.18 16.09 -10.88
N ALA A 36 -12.96 15.20 -11.52
CA ALA A 36 -14.27 15.57 -12.06
C ALA A 36 -15.38 15.41 -11.01
N VAL A 37 -15.40 14.30 -10.29
CA VAL A 37 -16.31 14.07 -9.16
C VAL A 37 -15.47 14.00 -7.89
N THR A 38 -15.56 15.02 -7.05
CA THR A 38 -14.67 15.18 -5.89
C THR A 38 -15.37 14.75 -4.60
N ASN A 39 -14.66 14.10 -3.68
CA ASN A 39 -15.18 13.88 -2.33
C ASN A 39 -15.41 15.22 -1.61
N ALA A 40 -16.56 15.40 -0.94
CA ALA A 40 -16.93 16.66 -0.29
C ALA A 40 -16.13 16.95 0.99
N THR A 41 -15.62 15.91 1.64
CA THR A 41 -14.84 15.98 2.89
C THR A 41 -13.73 14.93 2.87
N TRP A 42 -12.71 15.06 3.71
CA TRP A 42 -11.61 14.09 3.78
C TRP A 42 -12.07 12.72 4.31
N GLU A 43 -13.09 12.71 5.16
CA GLU A 43 -13.76 11.49 5.64
C GLU A 43 -14.37 10.66 4.52
N GLU A 44 -14.60 11.28 3.35
CA GLU A 44 -15.15 10.67 2.14
C GLU A 44 -14.07 10.35 1.10
N MET A 45 -12.77 10.41 1.45
CA MET A 45 -11.66 10.24 0.50
C MET A 45 -11.66 8.86 -0.19
N TRP A 46 -12.27 7.84 0.42
CA TRP A 46 -12.48 6.54 -0.21
C TRP A 46 -13.32 6.62 -1.50
N LEU A 47 -14.18 7.64 -1.67
CA LEU A 47 -14.91 7.85 -2.92
C LEU A 47 -13.96 8.14 -4.07
N SER A 48 -12.94 8.96 -3.83
CA SER A 48 -11.94 9.27 -4.85
C SER A 48 -11.00 8.09 -5.06
N GLU A 49 -10.39 7.61 -3.97
CA GLU A 49 -9.35 6.58 -4.07
C GLU A 49 -9.92 5.21 -4.42
N GLY A 50 -10.98 4.75 -3.76
CA GLY A 50 -11.60 3.46 -4.05
C GLY A 50 -12.20 3.36 -5.46
N LEU A 51 -12.83 4.42 -5.97
CA LEU A 51 -13.33 4.44 -7.36
C LEU A 51 -12.17 4.53 -8.36
N ALA A 52 -11.13 5.32 -8.09
CA ALA A 52 -9.94 5.40 -8.92
C ALA A 52 -9.21 4.05 -8.99
N THR A 53 -9.01 3.36 -7.86
CA THR A 53 -8.34 2.04 -7.86
C THR A 53 -9.22 0.95 -8.51
N TYR A 54 -10.55 1.05 -8.41
CA TYR A 54 -11.43 0.18 -9.21
C TYR A 54 -11.26 0.42 -10.71
N ALA A 55 -11.27 1.68 -11.14
CA ALA A 55 -11.08 2.04 -12.54
C ALA A 55 -9.68 1.67 -13.06
N GLN A 56 -8.64 1.83 -12.22
CA GLN A 56 -7.29 1.34 -12.51
C GLN A 56 -7.32 -0.16 -12.83
N ARG A 57 -7.87 -0.99 -11.94
CA ARG A 57 -7.93 -2.45 -12.14
C ARG A 57 -8.73 -2.84 -13.39
N ARG A 58 -9.78 -2.09 -13.73
CA ARG A 58 -10.51 -2.27 -15.01
C ARG A 58 -9.61 -1.97 -16.21
N ILE A 59 -8.85 -0.88 -16.19
CA ILE A 59 -7.92 -0.52 -17.27
C ILE A 59 -6.77 -1.52 -17.36
N THR A 60 -6.19 -1.93 -16.23
CA THR A 60 -5.14 -2.95 -16.16
C THR A 60 -5.63 -4.27 -16.74
N THR A 61 -6.88 -4.67 -16.45
CA THR A 61 -7.46 -5.92 -17.00
C THR A 61 -7.55 -5.87 -18.52
N GLU A 62 -7.98 -4.75 -19.09
CA GLU A 62 -8.06 -4.58 -20.55
C GLU A 62 -6.67 -4.51 -21.20
N THR A 63 -5.68 -3.97 -20.49
CA THR A 63 -4.34 -3.70 -21.06
C THR A 63 -3.39 -4.89 -20.92
N TYR A 64 -3.38 -5.54 -19.75
CA TYR A 64 -2.43 -6.60 -19.36
C TYR A 64 -3.11 -7.95 -19.10
N GLY A 65 -4.44 -7.99 -19.10
CA GLY A 65 -5.23 -9.20 -18.85
C GLY A 65 -5.59 -9.41 -17.38
N ALA A 66 -6.59 -10.26 -17.18
CA ALA A 66 -7.12 -10.57 -15.85
C ALA A 66 -6.07 -11.25 -14.95
N ALA A 67 -5.21 -12.11 -15.50
CA ALA A 67 -4.20 -12.80 -14.70
C ALA A 67 -3.22 -11.82 -14.02
N PHE A 68 -2.76 -10.81 -14.75
CA PHE A 68 -1.90 -9.75 -14.21
C PHE A 68 -2.64 -8.91 -13.17
N THR A 69 -3.89 -8.51 -13.46
CA THR A 69 -4.67 -7.69 -12.53
C THR A 69 -4.98 -8.45 -11.22
N CYS A 70 -5.25 -9.75 -11.30
CA CYS A 70 -5.40 -10.59 -10.12
C CYS A 70 -4.11 -10.70 -9.31
N LEU A 71 -2.94 -10.78 -9.98
CA LEU A 71 -1.64 -10.80 -9.31
C LEU A 71 -1.35 -9.48 -8.57
N GLU A 72 -1.56 -8.34 -9.25
CA GLU A 72 -1.47 -7.00 -8.64
C GLU A 72 -2.43 -6.86 -7.45
N THR A 73 -3.68 -7.31 -7.61
CA THR A 73 -4.70 -7.23 -6.56
C THR A 73 -4.35 -8.12 -5.37
N ALA A 74 -3.83 -9.34 -5.60
CA ALA A 74 -3.34 -10.22 -4.54
C ALA A 74 -2.23 -9.54 -3.73
N PHE A 75 -1.28 -8.93 -4.41
CA PHE A 75 -0.20 -8.16 -3.77
C PHE A 75 -0.72 -7.02 -2.89
N ARG A 76 -1.66 -6.22 -3.38
CA ARG A 76 -2.22 -5.09 -2.62
C ARG A 76 -3.09 -5.54 -1.45
N LEU A 77 -3.86 -6.62 -1.59
CA LEU A 77 -4.65 -7.19 -0.50
C LEU A 77 -3.77 -7.81 0.58
N ASP A 78 -2.70 -8.53 0.21
CA ASP A 78 -1.71 -9.03 1.18
C ASP A 78 -1.09 -7.87 1.99
N ALA A 79 -0.78 -6.75 1.33
CA ALA A 79 -0.29 -5.55 2.01
C ALA A 79 -1.33 -4.94 2.99
N LEU A 80 -2.61 -4.89 2.59
CA LEU A 80 -3.71 -4.46 3.45
C LEU A 80 -3.84 -5.37 4.68
N HIS A 81 -3.80 -6.69 4.50
CA HIS A 81 -3.88 -7.66 5.60
C HIS A 81 -2.69 -7.54 6.56
N ARG A 82 -1.47 -7.31 6.03
CA ARG A 82 -0.29 -7.01 6.87
C ARG A 82 -0.51 -5.73 7.69
N GLN A 83 -1.00 -4.66 7.07
CA GLN A 83 -1.30 -3.42 7.78
C GLN A 83 -2.33 -3.63 8.89
N MET A 84 -3.39 -4.41 8.62
CA MET A 84 -4.39 -4.77 9.63
C MET A 84 -3.78 -5.54 10.80
N LYS A 85 -2.93 -6.53 10.53
CA LYS A 85 -2.26 -7.32 11.57
C LYS A 85 -1.41 -6.44 12.48
N LEU A 86 -0.76 -5.42 11.93
CA LEU A 86 0.06 -4.47 12.69
C LEU A 86 -0.78 -3.50 13.54
N LEU A 87 -1.92 -3.04 13.02
CA LEU A 87 -2.76 -2.03 13.67
C LEU A 87 -3.81 -2.61 14.62
N GLY A 88 -4.15 -3.90 14.46
CA GLY A 88 -5.30 -4.55 15.08
C GLY A 88 -6.59 -4.34 14.28
N GLU A 89 -7.47 -5.35 14.29
CA GLU A 89 -8.72 -5.35 13.51
C GLU A 89 -9.74 -4.30 13.97
N ASP A 90 -9.71 -3.90 15.25
CA ASP A 90 -10.63 -2.91 15.83
C ASP A 90 -10.15 -1.45 15.64
N ASN A 91 -9.07 -1.24 14.88
CA ASN A 91 -8.51 0.10 14.71
C ASN A 91 -9.47 1.01 13.90
N PRO A 92 -9.86 2.18 14.42
CA PRO A 92 -10.77 3.09 13.73
C PRO A 92 -10.30 3.53 12.33
N VAL A 93 -9.00 3.53 12.07
CA VAL A 93 -8.44 3.90 10.75
C VAL A 93 -8.82 2.90 9.66
N SER A 94 -9.27 1.69 10.03
CA SER A 94 -9.70 0.66 9.08
C SER A 94 -11.12 0.85 8.54
N LYS A 95 -11.84 1.89 8.98
CA LYS A 95 -13.14 2.27 8.43
C LYS A 95 -12.94 3.01 7.10
N LEU A 96 -13.92 2.92 6.19
CA LEU A 96 -13.88 3.75 4.98
C LEU A 96 -14.28 5.19 5.29
N GLN A 97 -15.23 5.39 6.21
CA GLN A 97 -15.59 6.70 6.74
C GLN A 97 -15.03 6.87 8.15
N VAL A 98 -13.80 7.36 8.23
CA VAL A 98 -13.16 7.72 9.49
C VAL A 98 -13.57 9.14 9.85
N LYS A 99 -14.15 9.35 11.04
CA LYS A 99 -14.40 10.72 11.54
C LYS A 99 -13.09 11.35 11.99
N LEU A 100 -12.74 12.48 11.42
CA LEU A 100 -11.55 13.23 11.82
C LEU A 100 -11.90 14.14 13.00
N GLU A 101 -11.16 13.96 14.10
CA GLU A 101 -11.21 14.90 15.21
C GLU A 101 -10.49 16.21 14.84
N PRO A 102 -10.90 17.37 15.38
CA PRO A 102 -10.22 18.63 15.13
C PRO A 102 -8.72 18.56 15.43
N GLY A 103 -7.89 18.98 14.47
CA GLY A 103 -6.43 18.97 14.57
C GLY A 103 -5.76 17.67 14.10
N VAL A 104 -6.52 16.66 13.66
CA VAL A 104 -5.94 15.48 13.00
C VAL A 104 -5.54 15.84 11.56
N ASN A 105 -4.30 15.52 11.19
CA ASN A 105 -3.82 15.70 9.82
C ASN A 105 -4.55 14.73 8.85
N PRO A 106 -5.23 15.22 7.81
CA PRO A 106 -5.94 14.36 6.84
C PRO A 106 -5.04 13.37 6.10
N SER A 107 -3.73 13.61 5.99
CA SER A 107 -2.78 12.67 5.37
C SER A 107 -2.82 11.27 6.01
N ASN A 108 -3.27 11.19 7.25
CA ASN A 108 -3.50 9.95 7.98
C ASN A 108 -4.52 9.01 7.31
N LEU A 109 -5.42 9.55 6.50
CA LEU A 109 -6.38 8.78 5.71
C LEU A 109 -5.76 8.25 4.42
N MET A 110 -4.59 8.72 3.99
CA MET A 110 -3.91 8.21 2.80
C MET A 110 -3.22 6.88 3.15
N ASN A 111 -4.02 5.82 3.28
CA ASN A 111 -3.59 4.49 3.74
C ASN A 111 -4.33 3.39 2.97
N LEU A 112 -3.86 2.14 3.02
CA LEU A 112 -4.44 1.06 2.19
C LEU A 112 -5.93 0.80 2.46
N PHE A 113 -6.51 1.20 3.59
CA PHE A 113 -7.96 1.05 3.78
C PHE A 113 -8.75 1.95 2.81
N THR A 114 -8.35 3.21 2.66
CA THR A 114 -9.00 4.15 1.76
C THR A 114 -8.92 3.71 0.29
N TYR A 115 -7.80 3.10 -0.12
CA TYR A 115 -7.60 2.61 -1.50
C TYR A 115 -8.19 1.20 -1.67
N GLU A 116 -7.70 0.23 -0.91
CA GLU A 116 -7.95 -1.20 -1.15
C GLU A 116 -9.27 -1.70 -0.56
N LYS A 117 -9.62 -1.30 0.66
CA LYS A 117 -10.96 -1.58 1.19
C LYS A 117 -12.01 -0.77 0.43
N GLY A 118 -11.68 0.45 -0.01
CA GLY A 118 -12.50 1.26 -0.89
C GLY A 118 -12.76 0.57 -2.23
N PHE A 119 -11.72 0.06 -2.88
CA PHE A 119 -11.83 -0.76 -4.08
C PHE A 119 -12.71 -1.99 -3.86
N CYS A 120 -12.49 -2.74 -2.76
CA CYS A 120 -13.30 -3.93 -2.48
C CYS A 120 -14.78 -3.59 -2.37
N PHE A 121 -15.11 -2.43 -1.78
CA PHE A 121 -16.48 -1.97 -1.71
C PHE A 121 -17.06 -1.65 -3.10
N VAL A 122 -16.31 -0.93 -3.95
CA VAL A 122 -16.74 -0.62 -5.32
C VAL A 122 -16.86 -1.88 -6.17
N TYR A 123 -15.93 -2.82 -6.04
CA TYR A 123 -15.99 -4.13 -6.69
C TYR A 123 -17.24 -4.90 -6.25
N TYR A 124 -17.55 -4.90 -4.96
CA TYR A 124 -18.76 -5.51 -4.43
C TYR A 124 -20.03 -4.86 -5.02
N LEU A 125 -20.09 -3.53 -5.17
CA LEU A 125 -21.20 -2.86 -5.86
C LEU A 125 -21.33 -3.35 -7.31
N SER A 126 -20.21 -3.53 -8.02
CA SER A 126 -20.18 -4.09 -9.37
C SER A 126 -20.71 -5.52 -9.41
N GLN A 127 -20.38 -6.35 -8.42
CA GLN A 127 -20.89 -7.72 -8.32
C GLN A 127 -22.39 -7.78 -8.07
N LEU A 128 -22.95 -6.85 -7.28
CA LEU A 128 -24.40 -6.76 -7.08
C LEU A 128 -25.18 -6.52 -8.38
N CYS A 129 -24.54 -5.90 -9.38
CA CYS A 129 -25.12 -5.68 -10.71
C CYS A 129 -25.09 -6.91 -11.62
N GLY A 130 -24.37 -7.98 -11.24
CA GLY A 130 -24.20 -9.23 -11.99
C GLY A 130 -23.33 -9.14 -13.24
N ASP A 131 -23.45 -8.07 -14.02
CA ASP A 131 -22.67 -7.81 -15.23
C ASP A 131 -21.85 -6.51 -15.07
N PRO A 132 -20.51 -6.56 -15.20
CA PRO A 132 -19.65 -5.38 -15.13
C PRO A 132 -20.03 -4.26 -16.11
N THR A 133 -20.67 -4.58 -17.24
CA THR A 133 -21.12 -3.58 -18.23
C THR A 133 -22.31 -2.76 -17.75
N HIS A 134 -23.19 -3.33 -16.90
CA HIS A 134 -24.25 -2.59 -16.24
C HIS A 134 -23.66 -1.61 -15.22
N PHE A 135 -22.64 -2.01 -14.48
CA PHE A 135 -21.94 -1.12 -13.56
C PHE A 135 -21.22 0.00 -14.32
N ASP A 136 -20.64 -0.26 -15.51
CA ASP A 136 -20.06 0.78 -16.36
C ASP A 136 -21.09 1.82 -16.84
N ALA A 137 -22.32 1.37 -17.15
CA ALA A 137 -23.40 2.27 -17.52
C ALA A 137 -23.82 3.16 -16.34
N PHE A 138 -23.85 2.59 -15.13
CA PHE A 138 -24.06 3.34 -13.90
C PHE A 138 -22.94 4.37 -13.67
N LEU A 139 -21.66 3.97 -13.73
CA LEU A 139 -20.53 4.89 -13.51
C LEU A 139 -20.56 6.07 -14.48
N ARG A 140 -20.89 5.84 -15.76
CA ARG A 140 -21.08 6.95 -16.73
C ARG A 140 -22.20 7.90 -16.33
N THR A 141 -23.33 7.35 -15.88
CA THR A 141 -24.48 8.15 -15.43
C THR A 141 -24.15 8.95 -14.15
N TYR A 142 -23.44 8.32 -13.22
CA TYR A 142 -22.95 8.94 -11.99
C TYR A 142 -21.98 10.09 -12.27
N ILE A 143 -20.97 9.85 -13.12
CA ILE A 143 -20.03 10.88 -13.55
C ILE A 143 -20.75 12.04 -14.23
N GLU A 144 -21.67 11.76 -15.17
CA GLU A 144 -22.38 12.84 -15.88
C GLU A 144 -23.24 13.68 -14.93
N LYS A 145 -23.85 13.04 -13.92
CA LYS A 145 -24.66 13.72 -12.91
C LYS A 145 -23.84 14.62 -11.98
N TYR A 146 -22.65 14.16 -11.57
CA TYR A 146 -21.87 14.80 -10.51
C TYR A 146 -20.56 15.47 -10.98
N LYS A 147 -20.25 15.45 -12.28
CA LYS A 147 -19.06 16.16 -12.78
C LYS A 147 -19.08 17.63 -12.38
N PHE A 148 -17.94 18.12 -11.94
CA PHE A 148 -17.72 19.47 -11.41
C PHE A 148 -18.51 19.78 -10.13
N THR A 149 -18.82 18.75 -9.35
CA THR A 149 -19.43 18.86 -8.02
C THR A 149 -18.67 18.03 -7.00
N SER A 150 -18.99 18.26 -5.72
CA SER A 150 -18.48 17.44 -4.63
C SER A 150 -19.58 16.60 -4.00
N VAL A 151 -19.27 15.36 -3.63
CA VAL A 151 -20.24 14.34 -3.23
C VAL A 151 -19.87 13.66 -1.93
N VAL A 152 -20.89 13.13 -1.24
CA VAL A 152 -20.73 12.25 -0.07
C VAL A 152 -21.11 10.81 -0.42
N ALA A 153 -20.81 9.83 0.43
CA ALA A 153 -21.11 8.42 0.16
C ALA A 153 -22.59 8.19 -0.16
N GLN A 154 -23.48 8.92 0.53
CA GLN A 154 -24.91 8.81 0.32
C GLN A 154 -25.34 9.20 -1.10
N ASP A 155 -24.67 10.16 -1.75
CA ASP A 155 -24.97 10.55 -3.13
C ASP A 155 -24.73 9.40 -4.12
N LEU A 156 -23.61 8.68 -3.94
CA LEU A 156 -23.27 7.50 -4.72
C LEU A 156 -24.29 6.38 -4.48
N LEU A 157 -24.59 6.07 -3.21
CA LEU A 157 -25.50 4.99 -2.85
C LEU A 157 -26.94 5.24 -3.30
N ASP A 158 -27.44 6.47 -3.12
CA ASP A 158 -28.78 6.85 -3.58
C ASP A 158 -28.88 6.80 -5.10
N SER A 159 -27.83 7.25 -5.80
CA SER A 159 -27.78 7.18 -7.26
C SER A 159 -27.67 5.74 -7.76
N PHE A 160 -26.91 4.89 -7.06
CA PHE A 160 -26.79 3.47 -7.37
C PHE A 160 -28.14 2.75 -7.23
N LEU A 161 -28.82 2.92 -6.08
CA LEU A 161 -30.13 2.33 -5.85
C LEU A 161 -31.22 2.90 -6.77
N ALA A 162 -31.12 4.18 -7.16
CA ALA A 162 -32.03 4.77 -8.14
C ALA A 162 -31.81 4.19 -9.55
N PHE A 163 -30.58 3.84 -9.91
CA PHE A 163 -30.24 3.24 -11.20
C PHE A 163 -30.61 1.75 -11.26
N PHE A 164 -30.54 1.04 -10.13
CA PHE A 164 -30.87 -0.38 -10.00
C PHE A 164 -32.10 -0.59 -9.09
N PRO A 165 -33.33 -0.39 -9.59
CA PRO A 165 -34.56 -0.47 -8.78
C PRO A 165 -34.77 -1.84 -8.13
N ASP A 166 -34.39 -2.93 -8.81
CA ASP A 166 -34.50 -4.29 -8.25
C ASP A 166 -33.63 -4.48 -6.99
N LEU A 167 -32.46 -3.82 -6.93
CA LEU A 167 -31.61 -3.82 -5.73
C LEU A 167 -32.19 -2.92 -4.64
N LYS A 168 -32.85 -1.82 -5.03
CA LYS A 168 -33.54 -0.93 -4.10
C LYS A 168 -34.70 -1.62 -3.38
N GLU A 169 -35.49 -2.41 -4.10
CA GLU A 169 -36.56 -3.21 -3.50
C GLU A 169 -35.99 -4.23 -2.49
N GLN A 170 -34.90 -4.92 -2.85
CA GLN A 170 -34.23 -5.87 -1.97
C GLN A 170 -33.61 -5.22 -0.71
N CYS A 171 -33.22 -3.95 -0.79
CA CYS A 171 -32.66 -3.20 0.34
C CYS A 171 -33.73 -2.88 1.40
N ILE A 172 -34.97 -2.59 0.95
CA ILE A 172 -36.11 -2.31 1.83
C ILE A 172 -36.48 -3.56 2.65
N ASP A 173 -36.28 -4.75 2.09
CA ASP A 173 -36.57 -6.03 2.75
C ASP A 173 -35.48 -6.47 3.76
N CYS A 174 -34.48 -5.62 4.05
CA CYS A 174 -33.34 -5.91 4.94
C CYS A 174 -32.65 -7.24 4.62
N LYS A 175 -32.56 -7.61 3.34
CA LYS A 175 -31.94 -8.86 2.90
C LYS A 175 -30.45 -8.86 3.25
N THR A 176 -29.97 -9.97 3.81
CA THR A 176 -28.54 -10.21 4.06
C THR A 176 -27.75 -9.98 2.76
N GLY A 177 -26.71 -9.14 2.81
CA GLY A 177 -25.89 -8.81 1.65
C GLY A 177 -26.20 -7.48 0.96
N LEU A 178 -26.81 -6.50 1.65
CA LEU A 178 -26.85 -5.07 1.27
C LEU A 178 -26.46 -4.20 2.50
N GLU A 179 -25.26 -4.45 3.03
CA GLU A 179 -24.79 -3.87 4.30
C GLU A 179 -23.93 -2.61 4.08
N PHE A 180 -24.45 -1.60 3.37
CA PHE A 180 -23.67 -0.40 3.02
C PHE A 180 -23.14 0.34 4.26
N ASP A 181 -23.92 0.47 5.32
CA ASP A 181 -23.47 1.08 6.57
C ASP A 181 -22.28 0.32 7.18
N ARG A 182 -22.32 -1.02 7.13
CA ARG A 182 -21.22 -1.85 7.64
C ARG A 182 -19.96 -1.69 6.79
N TRP A 183 -20.07 -1.58 5.47
CA TRP A 183 -18.94 -1.28 4.59
C TRP A 183 -18.26 0.05 4.97
N LEU A 184 -19.06 1.09 5.24
CA LEU A 184 -18.56 2.42 5.53
C LEU A 184 -17.97 2.53 6.95
N ASN A 185 -18.64 1.93 7.94
CA ASN A 185 -18.42 2.23 9.35
C ASN A 185 -17.81 1.09 10.18
N ALA A 186 -17.74 -0.15 9.67
CA ALA A 186 -17.12 -1.26 10.39
C ALA A 186 -15.59 -1.27 10.23
N THR A 187 -14.91 -1.55 11.34
CA THR A 187 -13.47 -1.80 11.38
C THR A 187 -13.15 -3.19 10.82
N GLY A 188 -11.87 -3.45 10.58
CA GLY A 188 -11.37 -4.75 10.14
C GLY A 188 -11.36 -4.92 8.62
N PRO A 189 -11.36 -6.17 8.12
CA PRO A 189 -11.17 -6.46 6.70
C PRO A 189 -12.32 -5.94 5.83
N PRO A 190 -12.14 -5.91 4.50
CA PRO A 190 -13.26 -5.84 3.58
C PRO A 190 -14.29 -6.95 3.88
N LEU A 191 -15.59 -6.66 3.70
CA LEU A 191 -16.63 -7.67 3.91
C LEU A 191 -16.61 -8.75 2.82
N VAL A 192 -16.18 -8.36 1.63
CA VAL A 192 -16.02 -9.21 0.45
C VAL A 192 -14.74 -8.80 -0.26
N GLU A 193 -13.93 -9.78 -0.64
CA GLU A 193 -12.76 -9.59 -1.48
C GLU A 193 -13.04 -10.13 -2.89
N PRO A 194 -12.37 -9.60 -3.93
CA PRO A 194 -12.56 -10.05 -5.30
C PRO A 194 -12.13 -11.51 -5.51
N ASP A 195 -12.78 -12.18 -6.46
CA ASP A 195 -12.31 -13.49 -6.93
C ASP A 195 -11.02 -13.31 -7.74
N LEU A 196 -9.93 -13.90 -7.26
CA LEU A 196 -8.60 -13.85 -7.88
C LEU A 196 -8.24 -15.13 -8.64
N SER A 197 -9.21 -16.04 -8.85
CA SER A 197 -8.99 -17.34 -9.50
C SER A 197 -8.37 -17.22 -10.89
N GLN A 198 -8.69 -16.16 -11.65
CA GLN A 198 -8.12 -15.91 -12.98
C GLN A 198 -6.61 -15.58 -12.94
N GLY A 199 -6.08 -15.21 -11.76
CA GLY A 199 -4.65 -14.98 -11.51
C GLY A 199 -3.85 -16.24 -11.19
N SER A 200 -4.49 -17.40 -11.06
CA SER A 200 -3.84 -18.63 -10.56
C SER A 200 -2.59 -19.02 -11.35
N SER A 201 -2.56 -18.76 -12.67
CA SER A 201 -1.39 -19.04 -13.52
C SER A 201 -0.13 -18.27 -13.09
N LEU A 202 -0.28 -17.10 -12.45
CA LEU A 202 0.82 -16.27 -11.97
C LEU A 202 1.04 -16.40 -10.45
N THR A 203 -0.02 -16.60 -9.67
CA THR A 203 0.06 -16.68 -8.20
C THR A 203 0.43 -18.08 -7.69
N GLN A 204 -0.05 -19.15 -8.32
CA GLN A 204 0.24 -20.53 -7.87
C GLN A 204 1.74 -20.90 -7.93
N PRO A 205 2.54 -20.47 -8.93
CA PRO A 205 3.99 -20.67 -8.89
C PRO A 205 4.66 -20.00 -7.68
N VAL A 206 4.16 -18.83 -7.25
CA VAL A 206 4.65 -18.13 -6.05
C VAL A 206 4.36 -18.93 -4.78
N GLU A 207 3.13 -19.43 -4.62
CA GLU A 207 2.74 -20.31 -3.51
C GLU A 207 3.62 -21.57 -3.45
N THR A 208 3.79 -22.21 -4.61
CA THR A 208 4.54 -23.46 -4.72
C THR A 208 5.99 -23.25 -4.33
N LEU A 209 6.63 -22.19 -4.86
CA LEU A 209 8.01 -21.87 -4.52
C LEU A 209 8.18 -21.52 -3.04
N PHE A 210 7.28 -20.71 -2.49
CA PHE A 210 7.29 -20.37 -1.06
C PHE A 210 7.19 -21.62 -0.19
N HIS A 211 6.26 -22.53 -0.49
CA HIS A 211 6.12 -23.79 0.24
C HIS A 211 7.39 -24.67 0.13
N LEU A 212 8.00 -24.76 -1.06
CA LEU A 212 9.24 -25.54 -1.24
C LEU A 212 10.41 -25.00 -0.42
N TRP A 213 10.49 -23.68 -0.19
CA TRP A 213 11.52 -23.06 0.64
C TRP A 213 11.23 -23.12 2.14
N THR A 214 9.99 -23.36 2.54
CA THR A 214 9.55 -23.35 3.94
C THR A 214 9.16 -24.73 4.48
N THR A 215 9.15 -25.76 3.63
CA THR A 215 8.88 -27.14 4.03
C THR A 215 10.02 -27.74 4.85
N GLU A 216 9.68 -28.61 5.79
CA GLU A 216 10.65 -29.38 6.59
C GLU A 216 10.51 -30.89 6.28
N PRO A 217 11.58 -31.59 5.84
CA PRO A 217 12.94 -31.08 5.59
C PRO A 217 13.06 -30.26 4.30
N LEU A 218 13.99 -29.31 4.27
CA LEU A 218 14.27 -28.48 3.10
C LEU A 218 14.95 -29.31 1.99
N ASP A 219 14.35 -29.30 0.80
CA ASP A 219 15.01 -29.74 -0.44
C ASP A 219 15.32 -28.51 -1.31
N ALA A 220 16.44 -27.86 -1.01
CA ALA A 220 16.89 -26.68 -1.74
C ALA A 220 17.15 -26.97 -3.23
N GLY A 221 17.50 -28.20 -3.59
CA GLY A 221 17.70 -28.60 -4.98
C GLY A 221 16.38 -28.62 -5.75
N ALA A 222 15.32 -29.18 -5.16
CA ALA A 222 13.98 -29.15 -5.72
C ALA A 222 13.43 -27.71 -5.80
N ALA A 223 13.60 -26.92 -4.74
CA ALA A 223 13.13 -25.53 -4.68
C ALA A 223 13.83 -24.63 -5.71
N ALA A 224 15.15 -24.70 -5.81
CA ALA A 224 15.93 -23.86 -6.73
C ALA A 224 15.64 -24.17 -8.20
N ASN A 225 15.36 -25.43 -8.53
CA ASN A 225 15.09 -25.87 -9.90
C ASN A 225 13.61 -25.84 -10.28
N SER A 226 12.69 -25.61 -9.33
CA SER A 226 11.26 -25.65 -9.64
C SER A 226 10.81 -24.50 -10.53
N VAL A 227 11.41 -23.32 -10.35
CA VAL A 227 11.00 -22.11 -11.07
C VAL A 227 12.21 -21.20 -11.35
N ASN A 228 12.26 -20.66 -12.57
CA ASN A 228 13.19 -19.60 -12.93
C ASN A 228 12.59 -18.23 -12.58
N ILE A 229 12.95 -17.68 -11.42
CA ILE A 229 12.46 -16.36 -10.97
C ILE A 229 12.94 -15.20 -11.87
N ALA A 230 13.85 -15.43 -12.83
CA ALA A 230 14.28 -14.39 -13.78
C ALA A 230 13.23 -14.10 -14.86
N GLU A 231 12.31 -15.05 -15.08
CA GLU A 231 11.21 -14.94 -16.03
C GLU A 231 9.93 -14.38 -15.39
N TRP A 232 9.97 -14.13 -14.08
CA TRP A 232 8.82 -13.65 -13.33
C TRP A 232 8.56 -12.17 -13.54
N GLN A 233 7.28 -11.83 -13.56
CA GLN A 233 6.82 -10.45 -13.44
C GLN A 233 7.25 -9.88 -12.08
N THR A 234 7.38 -8.56 -11.99
CA THR A 234 7.86 -7.91 -10.76
C THR A 234 6.97 -8.28 -9.56
N PHE A 235 5.64 -8.24 -9.72
CA PHE A 235 4.69 -8.60 -8.66
C PHE A 235 4.83 -10.05 -8.17
N GLN A 236 5.19 -11.02 -9.03
CA GLN A 236 5.39 -12.41 -8.59
C GLN A 236 6.61 -12.52 -7.67
N THR A 237 7.72 -11.89 -8.06
CA THR A 237 8.95 -11.91 -7.26
C THR A 237 8.77 -11.14 -5.95
N VAL A 238 8.09 -10.00 -6.00
CA VAL A 238 7.74 -9.21 -4.82
C VAL A 238 6.86 -10.01 -3.86
N LEU A 239 5.79 -10.66 -4.34
CA LEU A 239 4.92 -11.51 -3.52
C LEU A 239 5.68 -12.66 -2.86
N PHE A 240 6.59 -13.31 -3.59
CA PHE A 240 7.44 -14.36 -3.03
C PHE A 240 8.32 -13.85 -1.89
N LEU A 241 9.00 -12.72 -2.09
CA LEU A 241 9.88 -12.13 -1.09
C LEU A 241 9.10 -11.60 0.12
N ASP A 242 7.92 -10.99 -0.10
CA ASP A 242 7.05 -10.51 0.99
C ASP A 242 6.62 -11.65 1.91
N ARG A 243 6.31 -12.82 1.36
CA ARG A 243 5.94 -14.00 2.18
C ARG A 243 7.12 -14.54 2.98
N LEU A 244 8.33 -14.52 2.41
CA LEU A 244 9.55 -14.84 3.16
C LEU A 244 9.83 -13.79 4.26
N LEU A 245 9.50 -12.51 4.01
CA LEU A 245 9.61 -11.45 5.01
C LEU A 245 8.60 -11.63 6.15
N ASP A 246 7.37 -12.05 5.83
CA ASP A 246 6.32 -12.33 6.82
C ASP A 246 6.70 -13.50 7.74
N GLY A 247 7.49 -14.45 7.24
CA GLY A 247 8.06 -15.55 8.01
C GLY A 247 9.42 -15.27 8.66
N SER A 248 10.01 -14.09 8.47
CA SER A 248 11.34 -13.78 9.01
C SER A 248 11.34 -13.55 10.53
N PRO A 249 12.40 -13.95 11.26
CA PRO A 249 13.61 -14.60 10.76
C PRO A 249 13.38 -16.07 10.35
N LEU A 250 13.94 -16.43 9.19
CA LEU A 250 13.96 -17.74 8.58
C LEU A 250 15.04 -18.64 9.24
N PRO A 251 14.92 -19.97 9.14
CA PRO A 251 15.98 -20.88 9.52
C PRO A 251 17.29 -20.58 8.78
N HIS A 252 18.44 -20.68 9.48
CA HIS A 252 19.75 -20.33 8.92
C HIS A 252 20.09 -21.11 7.64
N GLU A 253 19.69 -22.38 7.56
CA GLU A 253 19.85 -23.21 6.38
C GLU A 253 19.08 -22.64 5.17
N VAL A 254 17.84 -22.20 5.38
CA VAL A 254 16.97 -21.63 4.34
C VAL A 254 17.56 -20.35 3.77
N ILE A 255 17.95 -19.37 4.61
CA ILE A 255 18.54 -18.11 4.13
C ILE A 255 19.88 -18.32 3.41
N THR A 256 20.70 -19.26 3.90
CA THR A 256 21.97 -19.60 3.25
C THR A 256 21.72 -20.14 1.84
N LYS A 257 20.76 -21.07 1.71
CA LYS A 257 20.42 -21.67 0.41
C LYS A 257 19.71 -20.69 -0.53
N LEU A 258 18.81 -19.84 -0.02
CA LEU A 258 18.22 -18.74 -0.80
C LEU A 258 19.30 -17.79 -1.34
N SER A 259 20.29 -17.43 -0.50
CA SER A 259 21.39 -16.56 -0.92
C SER A 259 22.25 -17.22 -2.01
N GLU A 260 22.62 -18.49 -1.84
CA GLU A 260 23.36 -19.28 -2.84
C GLU A 260 22.63 -19.36 -4.19
N CYS A 261 21.30 -19.50 -4.18
CA CYS A 261 20.50 -19.69 -5.38
C CYS A 261 20.13 -18.38 -6.09
N TYR A 262 19.74 -17.35 -5.33
CA TYR A 262 19.06 -16.18 -5.90
C TYR A 262 19.77 -14.85 -5.69
N SER A 263 20.71 -14.72 -4.75
CA SER A 263 21.25 -13.40 -4.37
C SER A 263 21.90 -12.65 -5.53
N ALA A 264 22.65 -13.35 -6.40
CA ALA A 264 23.27 -12.74 -7.59
C ALA A 264 22.24 -12.28 -8.63
N GLN A 265 21.12 -13.00 -8.74
CA GLN A 265 20.05 -12.64 -9.65
C GLN A 265 19.26 -11.44 -9.11
N LEU A 266 18.84 -11.50 -7.84
CA LEU A 266 18.06 -10.46 -7.17
C LEU A 266 18.80 -9.11 -7.13
N GLU A 267 20.14 -9.11 -7.03
CA GLU A 267 20.95 -7.88 -7.05
C GLU A 267 20.82 -7.09 -8.38
N ASN A 268 20.51 -7.78 -9.48
CA ASN A 268 20.38 -7.17 -10.81
C ASN A 268 18.92 -6.82 -11.17
N MET A 269 17.96 -7.11 -10.30
CA MET A 269 16.55 -6.77 -10.53
C MET A 269 16.26 -5.32 -10.10
N ASN A 270 15.03 -4.85 -10.33
CA ASN A 270 14.61 -3.49 -9.99
C ASN A 270 14.65 -3.23 -8.47
N ALA A 271 14.56 -1.96 -8.08
CA ALA A 271 14.70 -1.53 -6.70
C ALA A 271 13.63 -2.12 -5.75
N GLU A 272 12.42 -2.38 -6.23
CA GLU A 272 11.31 -2.97 -5.44
C GLU A 272 11.60 -4.41 -5.01
N ILE A 273 12.26 -5.18 -5.87
CA ILE A 273 12.70 -6.54 -5.56
C ILE A 273 13.92 -6.50 -4.64
N ARG A 274 14.88 -5.64 -4.97
CA ARG A 274 16.14 -5.51 -4.22
C ARG A 274 15.88 -5.10 -2.77
N ILE A 275 15.00 -4.13 -2.51
CA ILE A 275 14.70 -3.70 -1.14
C ILE A 275 14.20 -4.86 -0.28
N ARG A 276 13.25 -5.68 -0.79
CA ARG A 276 12.69 -6.82 -0.06
C ARG A 276 13.75 -7.88 0.24
N TRP A 277 14.60 -8.20 -0.73
CA TRP A 277 15.71 -9.13 -0.50
C TRP A 277 16.68 -8.61 0.58
N LEU A 278 17.00 -7.31 0.56
CA LEU A 278 17.86 -6.70 1.56
C LEU A 278 17.20 -6.65 2.95
N GLN A 279 15.89 -6.45 3.03
CA GLN A 279 15.15 -6.57 4.29
C GLN A 279 15.21 -8.01 4.82
N ILE A 280 15.12 -9.04 3.96
CA ILE A 280 15.30 -10.43 4.38
C ILE A 280 16.72 -10.59 4.96
N ILE A 281 17.76 -10.12 4.28
CA ILE A 281 19.14 -10.18 4.80
C ILE A 281 19.26 -9.53 6.18
N VAL A 282 18.69 -8.33 6.36
CA VAL A 282 18.75 -7.57 7.62
C VAL A 282 17.96 -8.26 8.74
N ARG A 283 16.71 -8.68 8.48
CA ARG A 283 15.85 -9.34 9.48
C ARG A 283 16.35 -10.72 9.89
N ASN A 284 17.25 -11.32 9.12
CA ASN A 284 17.87 -12.62 9.38
C ASN A 284 19.30 -12.51 9.92
N ASP A 285 19.81 -11.30 10.17
CA ASP A 285 21.21 -11.05 10.56
C ASP A 285 22.23 -11.79 9.66
N TYR A 286 21.95 -11.89 8.35
CA TYR A 286 22.74 -12.70 7.41
C TYR A 286 23.97 -11.95 6.91
N TYR A 287 25.03 -11.95 7.73
CA TYR A 287 26.29 -11.21 7.49
C TYR A 287 26.95 -11.37 6.11
N PRO A 288 26.95 -12.55 5.44
CA PRO A 288 27.61 -12.70 4.14
C PRO A 288 27.14 -11.68 3.10
N ASP A 289 25.86 -11.32 3.11
CA ASP A 289 25.27 -10.40 2.13
C ASP A 289 25.04 -8.97 2.66
N VAL A 290 25.43 -8.64 3.90
CA VAL A 290 25.25 -7.28 4.48
C VAL A 290 25.98 -6.19 3.68
N HIS A 291 27.07 -6.51 2.98
CA HIS A 291 27.75 -5.56 2.09
C HIS A 291 26.86 -5.05 0.94
N LYS A 292 25.88 -5.86 0.50
CA LYS A 292 24.90 -5.47 -0.52
C LYS A 292 23.91 -4.43 -0.01
N VAL A 293 23.56 -4.49 1.28
CA VAL A 293 22.74 -3.50 1.98
C VAL A 293 23.42 -2.12 1.93
N ARG A 294 24.72 -2.08 2.23
CA ARG A 294 25.52 -0.83 2.14
C ARG A 294 25.50 -0.27 0.73
N ARG A 295 25.86 -1.11 -0.26
CA ARG A 295 25.92 -0.69 -1.67
C ARG A 295 24.57 -0.14 -2.16
N PHE A 296 23.46 -0.73 -1.72
CA PHE A 296 22.13 -0.23 -2.06
C PHE A 296 21.87 1.15 -1.46
N LEU A 297 22.12 1.32 -0.16
CA LEU A 297 21.91 2.60 0.55
C LEU A 297 22.84 3.72 0.08
N GLU A 298 24.03 3.40 -0.42
CA GLU A 298 24.96 4.39 -1.00
C GLU A 298 24.46 4.97 -2.33
N ASN A 299 23.67 4.20 -3.08
CA ASN A 299 23.21 4.59 -4.43
C ASN A 299 21.73 4.99 -4.47
N GLN A 300 20.97 4.75 -3.40
CA GLN A 300 19.53 4.97 -3.37
C GLN A 300 19.16 6.19 -2.53
N MET A 301 18.36 7.08 -3.11
CA MET A 301 17.92 8.35 -2.49
C MET A 301 16.41 8.40 -2.26
N SER A 302 15.66 7.42 -2.75
CA SER A 302 14.22 7.34 -2.56
C SER A 302 13.87 7.07 -1.10
N ARG A 303 12.96 7.89 -0.56
CA ARG A 303 12.37 7.69 0.77
C ARG A 303 11.75 6.30 0.91
N MET A 304 11.12 5.82 -0.16
CA MET A 304 10.39 4.54 -0.16
C MET A 304 11.27 3.34 0.17
N TYR A 305 12.51 3.34 -0.31
CA TYR A 305 13.41 2.21 -0.14
C TYR A 305 14.36 2.41 1.05
N THR A 306 14.74 3.66 1.32
CA THR A 306 15.71 3.94 2.38
C THR A 306 15.08 3.82 3.77
N ILE A 307 13.87 4.36 4.00
CA ILE A 307 13.24 4.33 5.32
C ILE A 307 13.04 2.91 5.86
N PRO A 308 12.35 2.00 5.15
CA PRO A 308 12.07 0.66 5.69
C PRO A 308 13.35 -0.11 6.04
N LEU A 309 14.42 0.06 5.24
CA LEU A 309 15.69 -0.59 5.49
C LEU A 309 16.39 -0.04 6.74
N TYR A 310 16.35 1.28 6.95
CA TYR A 310 16.87 1.89 8.17
C TYR A 310 16.07 1.48 9.41
N GLU A 311 14.74 1.34 9.29
CA GLU A 311 13.88 0.84 10.38
C GLU A 311 14.24 -0.60 10.76
N ASP A 312 14.38 -1.50 9.77
CA ASP A 312 14.79 -2.89 10.01
C ASP A 312 16.20 -2.96 10.63
N LEU A 313 17.16 -2.17 10.12
CA LEU A 313 18.53 -2.13 10.64
C LEU A 313 18.59 -1.64 12.10
N CYS A 314 17.75 -0.66 12.46
CA CYS A 314 17.73 -0.08 13.80
C CYS A 314 16.91 -0.89 14.80
N THR A 315 15.95 -1.68 14.32
CA THR A 315 15.18 -2.61 15.14
C THR A 315 15.99 -3.88 15.43
N GLY A 316 16.82 -4.31 14.47
CA GLY A 316 17.71 -5.47 14.59
C GLY A 316 19.06 -5.17 15.24
N THR A 317 20.05 -6.03 14.97
CA THR A 317 21.40 -5.95 15.58
C THR A 317 22.36 -4.99 14.85
N LEU A 318 21.93 -4.42 13.72
CA LEU A 318 22.79 -3.70 12.76
C LEU A 318 22.74 -2.17 12.90
N LYS A 319 22.30 -1.63 14.04
CA LYS A 319 22.20 -0.18 14.27
C LYS A 319 23.54 0.56 14.08
N SER A 320 24.66 -0.01 14.53
CA SER A 320 26.00 0.58 14.33
C SER A 320 26.39 0.65 12.86
N PHE A 321 26.02 -0.37 12.07
CA PHE A 321 26.21 -0.38 10.63
C PHE A 321 25.36 0.70 9.95
N ALA A 322 24.09 0.86 10.37
CA ALA A 322 23.21 1.92 9.87
C ALA A 322 23.78 3.32 10.14
N LEU A 323 24.31 3.57 11.35
CA LEU A 323 24.95 4.83 11.70
C LEU A 323 26.14 5.14 10.78
N GLU A 324 26.99 4.15 10.50
CA GLU A 324 28.15 4.32 9.63
C GLU A 324 27.74 4.69 8.20
N VAL A 325 26.79 3.95 7.61
CA VAL A 325 26.28 4.21 6.26
C VAL A 325 25.61 5.59 6.18
N PHE A 326 24.82 5.97 7.19
CA PHE A 326 24.20 7.29 7.24
C PHE A 326 25.22 8.41 7.29
N LEU A 327 26.28 8.28 8.10
CA LEU A 327 27.32 9.30 8.19
C LEU A 327 28.03 9.53 6.85
N GLN A 328 28.20 8.47 6.04
CA GLN A 328 28.82 8.52 4.71
C GLN A 328 27.89 9.12 3.64
N THR A 329 26.58 8.89 3.75
CA THR A 329 25.61 9.22 2.69
C THR A 329 24.80 10.49 2.95
N GLN A 330 24.70 10.96 4.20
CA GLN A 330 23.81 12.05 4.63
C GLN A 330 23.95 13.36 3.83
N ALA A 331 25.12 13.65 3.25
CA ALA A 331 25.36 14.87 2.49
C ALA A 331 24.62 14.87 1.15
N HIS A 332 24.34 13.69 0.58
CA HIS A 332 23.64 13.52 -0.69
C HIS A 332 22.13 13.40 -0.50
N LEU A 333 21.64 13.07 0.70
CA LEU A 333 20.22 12.87 0.97
C LEU A 333 19.44 14.18 0.99
N HIS A 334 18.20 14.14 0.50
CA HIS A 334 17.26 15.24 0.65
C HIS A 334 17.09 15.62 2.14
N PRO A 335 17.00 16.92 2.51
CA PRO A 335 16.93 17.35 3.91
C PRO A 335 15.85 16.66 4.74
N ASN A 336 14.65 16.44 4.17
CA ASN A 336 13.56 15.76 4.86
C ASN A 336 13.89 14.29 5.13
N LEU A 337 14.42 13.57 4.12
CA LEU A 337 14.81 12.17 4.28
C LEU A 337 15.91 12.02 5.32
N ARG A 338 16.92 12.89 5.27
CA ARG A 338 17.99 12.94 6.27
C ARG A 338 17.45 13.16 7.69
N LYS A 339 16.49 14.07 7.86
CA LYS A 339 15.83 14.31 9.16
C LYS A 339 15.10 13.06 9.65
N THR A 340 14.35 12.38 8.78
CA THR A 340 13.62 11.16 9.14
C THR A 340 14.57 10.02 9.52
N ILE A 341 15.62 9.78 8.74
CA ILE A 341 16.62 8.74 9.07
C ILE A 341 17.34 9.08 10.38
N HIS A 342 17.69 10.34 10.61
CA HIS A 342 18.27 10.77 11.88
C HIS A 342 17.32 10.50 13.05
N GLN A 343 16.01 10.71 12.89
CA GLN A 343 15.01 10.36 13.92
C GLN A 343 14.99 8.84 14.17
N ILE A 344 14.98 8.01 13.13
CA ILE A 344 15.04 6.55 13.27
C ILE A 344 16.30 6.11 14.03
N LEU A 345 17.46 6.70 13.72
CA LEU A 345 18.73 6.39 14.37
C LEU A 345 18.79 6.84 15.83
N THR A 346 18.17 7.97 16.17
CA THR A 346 18.19 8.54 17.53
C THR A 346 17.11 7.97 18.44
N GLN A 347 16.00 7.49 17.90
CA GLN A 347 15.01 6.77 18.68
C GLN A 347 15.62 5.44 19.17
N GLY A 348 15.72 5.28 20.49
CA GLY A 348 15.99 3.99 21.13
C GLY A 348 14.73 3.12 21.05
N LEU A 349 14.91 1.80 21.07
CA LEU A 349 13.84 0.81 21.16
C LEU A 349 12.73 1.30 22.12
N ASN A 350 11.53 1.60 21.60
CA ASN A 350 10.27 1.91 22.31
C ASN A 350 9.68 3.34 22.28
N GLN A 351 9.81 4.12 21.19
CA GLN A 351 8.84 5.21 20.97
C GLN A 351 8.30 5.23 19.53
N PRO A 352 6.97 5.36 19.34
CA PRO A 352 6.40 5.46 17.99
C PRO A 352 6.78 6.80 17.33
N LEU A 353 6.95 6.77 16.01
CA LEU A 353 7.23 7.95 15.17
C LEU A 353 6.20 9.05 15.46
N LEU A 354 6.62 10.14 16.08
CA LEU A 354 5.83 11.37 16.11
C LEU A 354 5.69 11.86 14.67
N ALA A 355 4.47 11.81 14.13
CA ALA A 355 4.13 12.45 12.87
C ALA A 355 4.54 13.93 12.97
N THR A 356 5.51 14.36 12.16
CA THR A 356 5.86 15.77 12.07
C THR A 356 5.14 16.40 10.90
N ASP A 357 4.30 17.39 11.22
CA ASP A 357 3.68 18.34 10.30
C ASP A 357 4.65 18.80 9.20
N THR A 358 4.31 18.50 7.96
CA THR A 358 4.84 19.20 6.79
C THR A 358 4.00 20.44 6.54
N ALA A 359 4.06 21.42 7.43
CA ALA A 359 3.60 22.77 7.11
C ALA A 359 4.70 23.47 6.33
N ALA A 360 4.43 23.79 5.06
CA ALA A 360 5.26 24.68 4.26
C ALA A 360 5.35 26.04 4.99
N VAL A 361 6.57 26.48 5.26
CA VAL A 361 6.85 27.78 5.88
C VAL A 361 6.48 28.87 4.87
N VAL A 362 5.34 29.53 5.09
CA VAL A 362 5.07 30.88 4.58
C VAL A 362 5.26 31.82 5.78
N GLY A 363 6.29 32.65 5.73
CA GLY A 363 6.59 33.62 6.78
C GLY A 363 5.67 34.83 6.73
N ASP A 364 5.23 35.31 7.90
CA ASP A 364 5.47 36.68 8.41
C ASP A 364 4.86 36.89 9.83
N PRO A 365 5.14 37.99 10.58
CA PRO A 365 5.75 37.88 11.93
C PRO A 365 4.82 38.34 13.10
N PRO A 366 5.32 38.72 14.31
CA PRO A 366 4.91 38.09 15.57
C PRO A 366 3.88 38.89 16.39
N GLY A 367 3.04 38.19 17.14
CA GLY A 367 2.32 38.79 18.26
C GLY A 367 1.11 38.01 18.75
N ALA A 368 1.27 37.30 19.86
CA ALA A 368 0.38 37.25 21.03
C ALA A 368 0.50 35.90 21.75
N GLU A 369 1.05 35.97 22.96
CA GLU A 369 1.01 34.90 23.97
C GLU A 369 -0.44 34.52 24.28
N LEU A 370 -0.73 33.22 24.35
CA LEU A 370 -1.89 32.71 25.09
C LEU A 370 -1.53 31.40 25.79
N GLU A 371 -1.89 31.38 27.07
CA GLU A 371 -1.47 30.48 28.14
C GLU A 371 -1.88 29.02 27.98
N ASP A 372 -1.00 28.14 28.45
CA ASP A 372 -1.19 26.71 28.62
C ASP A 372 -2.24 26.41 29.72
N ARG A 373 -3.34 25.76 29.34
CA ARG A 373 -4.27 25.13 30.29
C ARG A 373 -4.36 23.64 29.97
N GLY A 374 -3.81 22.85 30.89
CA GLY A 374 -3.80 21.40 30.86
C GLY A 374 -5.18 20.77 30.62
N GLY A 375 -5.19 19.85 29.66
CA GLY A 375 -6.29 18.95 29.34
C GLY A 375 -5.75 17.54 29.11
N ALA A 376 -6.49 16.55 29.60
CA ALA A 376 -6.12 15.14 29.75
C ALA A 376 -5.52 14.48 28.49
N ALA A 377 -4.52 13.62 28.73
CA ALA A 377 -3.91 12.75 27.73
C ALA A 377 -4.91 11.71 27.20
N HIS A 378 -5.53 12.00 26.06
CA HIS A 378 -6.09 10.98 25.18
C HIS A 378 -5.07 10.67 24.08
N GLY A 379 -4.78 9.37 23.92
CA GLY A 379 -3.68 8.87 23.12
C GLY A 379 -3.67 9.41 21.69
N ALA A 380 -2.64 10.19 21.37
CA ALA A 380 -2.31 10.57 20.01
C ALA A 380 -2.00 9.29 19.22
N VAL A 381 -2.82 9.01 18.21
CA VAL A 381 -2.62 7.90 17.28
C VAL A 381 -1.43 8.27 16.39
N SER A 382 -0.28 7.67 16.65
CA SER A 382 0.87 7.68 15.73
C SER A 382 0.56 6.68 14.62
N LEU A 383 0.12 7.19 13.48
CA LEU A 383 0.06 6.42 12.25
C LEU A 383 1.48 6.35 11.71
N ARG A 384 2.06 5.14 11.71
CA ARG A 384 3.30 4.87 10.99
C ARG A 384 3.06 5.24 9.53
N ASP A 385 4.02 5.92 8.92
CA ASP A 385 4.06 6.18 7.48
C ASP A 385 4.05 4.82 6.76
N VAL A 386 2.86 4.31 6.41
CA VAL A 386 2.73 3.12 5.57
C VAL A 386 2.82 3.64 4.15
N ASN A 387 3.91 3.29 3.51
CA ASN A 387 4.21 3.66 2.14
C ASN A 387 3.13 3.06 1.22
N VAL A 388 2.10 3.83 0.86
CA VAL A 388 0.96 3.40 0.02
C VAL A 388 1.41 2.87 -1.35
N SER A 389 2.64 3.21 -1.74
CA SER A 389 3.25 2.82 -3.01
C SER A 389 4.06 1.51 -2.96
N ALA A 390 4.22 0.87 -1.80
CA ALA A 390 5.01 -0.36 -1.66
C ALA A 390 4.32 -1.48 -0.89
#